data_AF-A0A814BM45-F1
#
_entry.id   AF-A0A814BM45-F1
#
_cell.length_a   1.000
_cell.length_b   1.000
_cell.length_c   1.000
_cell.angle_alpha   90.00
_cell.angle_beta   90.00
_cell.angle_gamma   90.00
#
_symmetry.space_group_name_H-M   'P 1'
#
loop_
_entity.id
_entity.type
_entity.pdbx_description
1 polymer ?
#
loop_
_entity_poly.entity_id
_entity_poly.type
_entity_poly.pdbx_seq_one_letter_code
_entity_poly.pdbx_strand_id
1 'polypeptide(L)'
;MAKSVLDEYDKNLTSLAYITSSAEFQTHLNLNDSSKKRTTDKYYEHYRSCLKTIAMVARHFQSLLNNNHTSLRWLLLRTQAIGEAGENNTVIKLEIQKLRNRMKEIYHRKFIWNNTQLSIDEVQEVLGKLESPDDLLSLWNATYEVAKPMRDCYSTLIATQNQQAKQNRLTDKTDLITNNEERRIVEQLWQELKPLHRLLHAYVRQKMAKLYPGLIQLDQPIPVHLTKDIFGSMMTYLVQDVLPFPHLKNIDLGPTMKQKNFTEENIFHYADRFFVSLNLTQVPSSFWNLSIFKKIPDRHMACHPTAFDMYKYDDVRYV
;
A
#
# COMPACT_ATOMS: atom_id res chain seq x y z
N MET A 1 11.11 2.29 -37.13
CA MET A 1 9.79 2.90 -36.80
C MET A 1 9.42 2.70 -35.32
N ALA A 2 9.18 1.47 -34.85
CA ALA A 2 8.77 1.22 -33.45
C ALA A 2 9.73 1.82 -32.39
N LYS A 3 11.05 1.66 -32.55
CA LYS A 3 12.06 2.26 -31.66
C LYS A 3 11.95 3.80 -31.59
N SER A 4 11.86 4.48 -32.73
CA SER A 4 11.77 5.95 -32.78
C SER A 4 10.51 6.48 -32.09
N VAL A 5 9.38 5.80 -32.29
CA VAL A 5 8.09 6.14 -31.64
C VAL A 5 8.23 6.01 -30.12
N LEU A 6 8.92 4.97 -29.67
CA LEU A 6 9.14 4.70 -28.25
C LEU A 6 10.15 5.65 -27.60
N ASP A 7 11.22 6.02 -28.30
CA ASP A 7 12.21 7.00 -27.82
C ASP A 7 11.57 8.41 -27.65
N GLU A 8 10.68 8.80 -28.57
CA GLU A 8 9.90 10.04 -28.45
C GLU A 8 8.94 9.99 -27.25
N TYR A 9 8.28 8.85 -27.04
CA TYR A 9 7.40 8.66 -25.89
C TYR A 9 8.16 8.69 -24.57
N ASP A 10 9.33 8.08 -24.49
CA ASP A 10 10.15 8.06 -23.29
C ASP A 10 10.52 9.49 -22.86
N LYS A 11 10.96 10.33 -23.81
CA LYS A 11 11.31 11.74 -23.53
C LYS A 11 10.11 12.56 -23.06
N ASN A 12 8.97 12.42 -23.71
CA ASN A 12 7.75 13.19 -23.39
C ASN A 12 7.12 12.72 -22.08
N LEU A 13 7.06 11.42 -21.84
CA LEU A 13 6.53 10.85 -20.59
C LEU A 13 7.42 11.15 -19.41
N THR A 14 8.75 11.07 -19.54
CA THR A 14 9.69 11.37 -18.45
C THR A 14 9.50 12.81 -17.96
N SER A 15 9.38 13.75 -18.91
CA SER A 15 9.13 15.16 -18.58
C SER A 15 7.80 15.34 -17.84
N LEU A 16 6.74 14.68 -18.30
CA LEU A 16 5.43 14.76 -17.67
C LEU A 16 5.37 14.03 -16.31
N ALA A 17 6.07 12.91 -16.17
CA ALA A 17 6.21 12.16 -14.93
C ALA A 17 6.94 12.99 -13.87
N TYR A 18 8.03 13.69 -14.24
CA TYR A 18 8.71 14.63 -13.35
C TYR A 18 7.79 15.76 -12.86
N ILE A 19 7.00 16.37 -13.75
CA ILE A 19 6.04 17.43 -13.38
C ILE A 19 4.98 16.88 -12.44
N THR A 20 4.46 15.68 -12.72
CA THR A 20 3.42 15.03 -11.92
C THR A 20 3.95 14.67 -10.52
N SER A 21 5.11 14.02 -10.44
CA SER A 21 5.79 13.67 -9.19
C SER A 21 6.15 14.92 -8.37
N SER A 22 6.60 16.00 -9.04
CA SER A 22 6.84 17.29 -8.38
C SER A 22 5.59 17.91 -7.78
N ALA A 23 4.44 17.88 -8.48
CA ALA A 23 3.18 18.39 -7.96
C ALA A 23 2.68 17.55 -6.77
N GLU A 24 2.82 16.22 -6.84
CA GLU A 24 2.47 15.31 -5.77
C GLU A 24 3.33 15.54 -4.52
N PHE A 25 4.65 15.63 -4.68
CA PHE A 25 5.55 15.97 -3.58
C PHE A 25 5.14 17.27 -2.89
N GLN A 26 4.80 18.32 -3.67
CA GLN A 26 4.30 19.58 -3.10
C GLN A 26 2.94 19.43 -2.39
N THR A 27 2.08 18.51 -2.84
CA THR A 27 0.81 18.23 -2.18
C THR A 27 1.02 17.48 -0.87
N HIS A 28 1.95 16.53 -0.83
CA HIS A 28 2.38 15.84 0.39
C HIS A 28 2.87 16.81 1.45
N LEU A 29 3.61 17.85 1.02
CA LEU A 29 4.05 18.90 1.94
C LEU A 29 2.91 19.83 2.38
N ASN A 30 1.79 19.93 1.66
CA ASN A 30 0.74 20.93 1.91
C ASN A 30 -0.67 20.32 1.78
N LEU A 31 -1.03 19.39 2.66
CA LEU A 31 -2.28 18.63 2.59
C LEU A 31 -3.55 19.49 2.70
N ASN A 32 -3.46 20.66 3.34
CA ASN A 32 -4.56 21.60 3.46
C ASN A 32 -4.71 22.53 2.24
N ASP A 33 -3.77 22.53 1.29
CA ASP A 33 -3.83 23.34 0.09
C ASP A 33 -4.60 22.63 -1.04
N SER A 34 -5.89 22.93 -1.13
CA SER A 34 -6.77 22.39 -2.17
C SER A 34 -6.34 22.76 -3.60
N SER A 35 -5.60 23.86 -3.79
CA SER A 35 -5.07 24.27 -5.11
C SER A 35 -3.95 23.34 -5.56
N LYS A 36 -3.05 22.95 -4.64
CA LYS A 36 -1.99 21.96 -4.91
C LYS A 36 -2.59 20.62 -5.28
N LYS A 37 -3.59 20.15 -4.51
CA LYS A 37 -4.31 18.91 -4.81
C LYS A 37 -4.95 18.93 -6.20
N ARG A 38 -5.70 20.00 -6.54
CA ARG A 38 -6.33 20.14 -7.86
C ARG A 38 -5.31 20.16 -8.99
N THR A 39 -4.17 20.81 -8.77
CA THR A 39 -3.05 20.86 -9.74
C THR A 39 -2.46 19.47 -9.97
N THR A 40 -2.21 18.73 -8.90
CA THR A 40 -1.73 17.35 -8.93
C THR A 40 -2.70 16.43 -9.66
N ASP A 41 -4.00 16.51 -9.34
CA ASP A 41 -5.06 15.73 -10.01
C ASP A 41 -5.07 16.00 -11.53
N LYS A 42 -4.95 17.26 -11.94
CA LYS A 42 -4.88 17.65 -13.37
C LYS A 42 -3.67 17.03 -14.07
N TYR A 43 -2.47 17.07 -13.45
CA TYR A 43 -1.28 16.46 -14.04
C TYR A 43 -1.39 14.94 -14.10
N TYR A 44 -1.95 14.32 -13.07
CA TYR A 44 -2.24 12.89 -13.05
C TYR A 44 -3.21 12.47 -14.16
N GLU A 45 -4.27 13.24 -14.40
CA GLU A 45 -5.21 12.99 -15.50
C GLU A 45 -4.52 13.11 -16.86
N HIS A 46 -3.69 14.13 -17.06
CA HIS A 46 -2.94 14.31 -18.29
C HIS A 46 -1.95 13.16 -18.52
N TYR A 47 -1.17 12.80 -17.50
CA TYR A 47 -0.22 11.69 -17.53
C TYR A 47 -0.93 10.37 -17.87
N ARG A 48 -2.04 10.07 -17.20
CA ARG A 48 -2.87 8.88 -17.51
C ARG A 48 -3.39 8.92 -18.94
N SER A 49 -3.83 10.06 -19.45
CA SER A 49 -4.32 10.19 -20.83
C SER A 49 -3.21 9.87 -21.84
N CYS A 50 -2.01 10.44 -21.66
CA CYS A 50 -0.85 10.13 -22.49
C CYS A 50 -0.50 8.63 -22.47
N LEU A 51 -0.45 8.05 -21.27
CA LEU A 51 -0.23 6.63 -21.07
C LEU A 51 -1.24 5.75 -21.83
N LYS A 52 -2.52 6.13 -21.86
CA LYS A 52 -3.56 5.43 -22.64
C LYS A 52 -3.32 5.49 -24.14
N THR A 53 -2.98 6.66 -24.67
CA THR A 53 -2.67 6.83 -26.10
C THR A 53 -1.50 5.93 -26.50
N ILE A 54 -0.46 5.88 -25.67
CA ILE A 54 0.72 5.04 -25.91
C ILE A 54 0.35 3.56 -25.85
N ALA A 55 -0.48 3.15 -24.89
CA ALA A 55 -1.01 1.80 -24.80
C ALA A 55 -1.76 1.38 -26.07
N MET A 56 -2.58 2.27 -26.64
CA MET A 56 -3.30 2.01 -27.89
C MET A 56 -2.34 1.82 -29.06
N VAL A 57 -1.33 2.67 -29.19
CA VAL A 57 -0.30 2.57 -30.24
C VAL A 57 0.52 1.28 -30.09
N ALA A 58 0.91 0.93 -28.87
CA ALA A 58 1.70 -0.26 -28.58
C ALA A 58 1.01 -1.58 -28.97
N ARG A 59 -0.33 -1.63 -28.97
CA ARG A 59 -1.08 -2.81 -29.43
C ARG A 59 -0.80 -3.15 -30.90
N HIS A 60 -0.52 -2.16 -31.75
CA HIS A 60 -0.16 -2.41 -33.15
C HIS A 60 1.20 -3.10 -33.31
N PHE A 61 2.03 -3.08 -32.27
CA PHE A 61 3.36 -3.68 -32.24
C PHE A 61 3.39 -4.98 -31.40
N GLN A 62 2.24 -5.55 -31.05
CA GLN A 62 2.16 -6.71 -30.16
C GLN A 62 2.86 -7.96 -30.71
N SER A 63 2.92 -8.11 -32.04
CA SER A 63 3.71 -9.16 -32.71
C SER A 63 5.21 -9.08 -32.43
N LEU A 64 5.71 -7.92 -31.98
CA LEU A 64 7.12 -7.69 -31.66
C LEU A 64 7.48 -8.08 -30.21
N LEU A 65 6.53 -8.50 -29.37
CA LEU A 65 6.80 -8.92 -27.99
C LEU A 65 7.74 -10.13 -27.89
N ASN A 66 7.72 -11.00 -28.90
CA ASN A 66 8.56 -12.20 -28.97
C ASN A 66 9.98 -11.90 -29.47
N ASN A 67 10.33 -10.62 -29.70
CA ASN A 67 11.65 -10.22 -30.13
C ASN A 67 12.64 -10.25 -28.94
N ASN A 68 13.90 -10.64 -29.19
CA ASN A 68 14.98 -10.67 -28.20
C ASN A 68 15.43 -9.28 -27.72
N HIS A 69 14.89 -8.19 -28.26
CA HIS A 69 15.21 -6.85 -27.80
C HIS A 69 14.49 -6.52 -26.47
N THR A 70 15.09 -6.90 -25.35
CA THR A 70 14.57 -6.79 -23.98
C THR A 70 13.92 -5.43 -23.68
N SER A 71 14.55 -4.31 -24.04
CA SER A 71 14.01 -2.97 -23.78
C SER A 71 12.72 -2.66 -24.56
N LEU A 72 12.60 -3.17 -25.80
CA LEU A 72 11.41 -3.01 -26.63
C LEU A 72 10.27 -3.86 -26.05
N ARG A 73 10.58 -5.08 -25.63
CA ARG A 73 9.65 -5.98 -24.96
C ARG A 73 9.11 -5.38 -23.65
N TRP A 74 9.98 -4.88 -22.76
CA TRP A 74 9.56 -4.25 -21.51
C TRP A 74 8.67 -3.02 -21.73
N LEU A 75 8.99 -2.21 -22.75
CA LEU A 75 8.24 -1.01 -23.07
C LEU A 75 6.86 -1.36 -23.68
N LEU A 76 6.79 -2.38 -24.53
CA LEU A 76 5.52 -2.92 -25.04
C LEU A 76 4.67 -3.59 -23.94
N LEU A 77 5.29 -4.28 -22.98
CA LEU A 77 4.59 -4.87 -21.83
C LEU A 77 4.03 -3.81 -20.89
N ARG A 78 4.82 -2.78 -20.53
CA ARG A 78 4.35 -1.67 -19.69
C ARG A 78 3.14 -0.97 -20.32
N THR A 79 3.19 -0.73 -21.61
CA THR A 79 2.13 -0.03 -22.34
C THR A 79 0.89 -0.91 -22.53
N GLN A 80 1.03 -2.24 -22.61
CA GLN A 80 -0.10 -3.16 -22.59
C GLN A 80 -0.75 -3.29 -21.21
N ALA A 81 0.03 -3.27 -20.13
CA ALA A 81 -0.48 -3.27 -18.75
C ALA A 81 -1.22 -1.97 -18.41
N ILE A 82 -0.77 -0.84 -18.97
CA ILE A 82 -1.47 0.46 -18.94
C ILE A 82 -2.75 0.42 -19.80
N GLY A 83 -2.79 -0.49 -20.77
CA GLY A 83 -3.86 -0.73 -21.73
C GLY A 83 -5.11 -1.42 -21.18
N GLU A 84 -5.49 -1.13 -19.94
CA GLU A 84 -6.85 -1.34 -19.43
C GLU A 84 -7.79 -0.17 -19.77
N ALA A 85 -7.40 0.70 -20.70
CA ALA A 85 -8.34 1.60 -21.39
C ALA A 85 -9.20 0.86 -22.42
N GLY A 86 -9.68 -0.34 -22.09
CA GLY A 86 -10.97 -0.84 -22.58
C GLY A 86 -12.14 -0.09 -21.93
N GLU A 87 -11.98 1.22 -21.71
CA GLU A 87 -12.95 2.12 -21.07
C GLU A 87 -13.88 2.75 -22.12
N ASN A 88 -14.26 2.03 -23.17
CA ASN A 88 -15.22 2.57 -24.13
C ASN A 88 -16.61 2.75 -23.49
N ASN A 89 -16.90 2.00 -22.42
CA ASN A 89 -18.15 2.12 -21.67
C ASN A 89 -18.01 3.09 -20.50
N THR A 90 -18.27 4.37 -20.77
CA THR A 90 -18.27 5.47 -19.78
C THR A 90 -19.25 5.22 -18.63
N VAL A 91 -20.37 4.53 -18.88
CA VAL A 91 -21.38 4.22 -17.86
C VAL A 91 -20.84 3.23 -16.83
N ILE A 92 -20.27 2.10 -17.27
CA ILE A 92 -19.66 1.09 -16.39
C ILE A 92 -18.54 1.71 -15.54
N LYS A 93 -17.72 2.57 -16.15
CA LYS A 93 -16.64 3.26 -15.44
C LYS A 93 -17.16 4.18 -14.33
N LEU A 94 -18.18 4.99 -14.64
CA LEU A 94 -18.79 5.89 -13.66
C LEU A 94 -19.42 5.09 -12.50
N GLU A 95 -20.05 3.96 -12.79
CA GLU A 95 -20.64 3.10 -11.75
C GLU A 95 -19.55 2.46 -10.86
N ILE A 96 -18.46 1.95 -11.43
CA ILE A 96 -17.30 1.44 -10.66
C ILE A 96 -16.75 2.55 -9.75
N GLN A 97 -16.59 3.77 -10.27
CA GLN A 97 -16.07 4.89 -9.48
C GLN A 97 -17.03 5.27 -8.35
N LYS A 98 -18.34 5.33 -8.63
CA LYS A 98 -19.38 5.61 -7.64
C LYS A 98 -19.39 4.57 -6.51
N LEU A 99 -19.32 3.28 -6.84
CA LEU A 99 -19.28 2.18 -5.87
C LEU A 99 -18.01 2.24 -5.00
N ARG A 100 -16.84 2.50 -5.61
CA ARG A 100 -15.58 2.70 -4.89
C ARG A 100 -15.64 3.89 -3.96
N ASN A 101 -16.17 5.02 -4.42
CA ASN A 101 -16.34 6.22 -3.59
C ASN A 101 -17.28 5.93 -2.41
N ARG A 102 -18.40 5.24 -2.66
CA ARG A 102 -19.35 4.88 -1.60
C ARG A 102 -18.73 3.97 -0.54
N MET A 103 -17.98 2.95 -0.96
CA MET A 103 -17.24 2.08 -0.03
C MET A 103 -16.18 2.86 0.74
N LYS A 104 -15.46 3.77 0.08
CA LYS A 104 -14.49 4.65 0.72
C LYS A 104 -15.15 5.53 1.78
N GLU A 105 -16.30 6.13 1.49
CA GLU A 105 -17.08 6.89 2.48
C GLU A 105 -17.45 6.03 3.68
N ILE A 106 -17.95 4.80 3.47
CA ILE A 106 -18.34 3.89 4.56
C ILE A 106 -17.12 3.53 5.41
N TYR A 107 -15.98 3.20 4.79
CA TYR A 107 -14.74 2.84 5.48
C TYR A 107 -14.20 3.95 6.38
N HIS A 108 -14.43 5.22 6.01
CA HIS A 108 -13.97 6.39 6.78
C HIS A 108 -15.04 6.93 7.76
N ARG A 109 -16.19 6.25 7.92
CA ARG A 109 -17.16 6.62 8.94
C ARG A 109 -16.57 6.40 10.32
N LYS A 110 -16.99 7.25 11.26
CA LYS A 110 -16.66 7.09 12.67
C LYS A 110 -17.43 5.89 13.25
N PHE A 111 -16.74 5.05 13.99
CA PHE A 111 -17.28 3.97 14.80
C PHE A 111 -17.81 4.53 16.11
N ILE A 112 -18.97 4.07 16.56
CA ILE A 112 -19.56 4.47 17.84
C ILE A 112 -19.37 3.33 18.83
N TRP A 113 -18.60 3.58 19.89
CA TRP A 113 -18.36 2.63 20.97
C TRP A 113 -18.36 3.38 22.30
N ASN A 114 -19.18 2.95 23.28
CA ASN A 114 -19.35 3.61 24.58
C ASN A 114 -19.52 5.15 24.48
N ASN A 115 -20.46 5.59 23.62
CA ASN A 115 -20.73 7.02 23.33
C ASN A 115 -19.53 7.82 22.77
N THR A 116 -18.44 7.15 22.41
CA THR A 116 -17.25 7.76 21.80
C THR A 116 -17.24 7.50 20.30
N GLN A 117 -16.87 8.52 19.52
CA GLN A 117 -16.70 8.41 18.07
C GLN A 117 -15.23 8.24 17.72
N LEU A 118 -14.88 7.09 17.13
CA LEU A 118 -13.50 6.73 16.78
C LEU A 118 -13.37 6.60 15.26
N SER A 119 -12.28 7.06 14.68
CA SER A 119 -11.83 6.72 13.32
C SER A 119 -11.16 5.35 13.33
N ILE A 120 -10.86 4.78 12.17
CA ILE A 120 -10.23 3.46 12.07
C ILE A 120 -8.85 3.43 12.72
N ASP A 121 -8.06 4.50 12.58
CA ASP A 121 -6.74 4.62 13.18
C ASP A 121 -6.84 4.71 14.72
N GLU A 122 -7.81 5.50 15.21
CA GLU A 122 -8.10 5.61 16.65
C GLU A 122 -8.62 4.27 17.22
N VAL A 123 -9.44 3.53 16.48
CA VAL A 123 -9.91 2.21 16.91
C VAL A 123 -8.75 1.25 17.09
N GLN A 124 -7.81 1.17 16.14
CA GLN A 124 -6.68 0.26 16.26
C GLN A 124 -5.80 0.60 17.47
N GLU A 125 -5.58 1.88 17.76
CA GLU A 125 -4.83 2.31 18.94
C GLU A 125 -5.56 1.97 20.24
N VAL A 126 -6.88 2.21 20.31
CA VAL A 126 -7.70 1.88 21.49
C VAL A 126 -7.74 0.38 21.70
N LEU A 127 -8.06 -0.40 20.66
CA LEU A 127 -8.12 -1.87 20.71
C LEU A 127 -6.81 -2.48 21.20
N GLY A 128 -5.68 -1.94 20.74
CA GLY A 128 -4.33 -2.35 21.15
C GLY A 128 -4.03 -2.22 22.65
N LYS A 129 -4.74 -1.31 23.35
CA LYS A 129 -4.53 -0.99 24.77
C LYS A 129 -5.62 -1.55 25.69
N LEU A 130 -6.68 -2.12 25.14
CA LEU A 130 -7.75 -2.75 25.93
C LEU A 130 -7.26 -4.06 26.55
N GLU A 131 -7.70 -4.33 27.78
CA GLU A 131 -7.38 -5.57 28.50
C GLU A 131 -8.58 -6.50 28.68
N SER A 132 -9.80 -5.94 28.76
CA SER A 132 -11.02 -6.71 28.92
C SER A 132 -11.41 -7.43 27.62
N PRO A 133 -11.59 -8.77 27.62
CA PRO A 133 -12.07 -9.51 26.45
C PRO A 133 -13.44 -9.02 25.94
N ASP A 134 -14.33 -8.60 26.84
CA ASP A 134 -15.66 -8.11 26.47
C ASP A 134 -15.58 -6.73 25.79
N ASP A 135 -14.64 -5.87 26.22
CA ASP A 135 -14.38 -4.59 25.57
C ASP A 135 -13.74 -4.80 24.20
N LEU A 136 -12.78 -5.73 24.09
CA LEU A 136 -12.18 -6.13 22.81
C LEU A 136 -13.26 -6.60 21.81
N LEU A 137 -14.15 -7.49 22.27
CA LEU A 137 -15.23 -8.01 21.44
C LEU A 137 -16.24 -6.93 21.06
N SER A 138 -16.65 -6.09 22.00
CA SER A 138 -17.65 -5.03 21.74
C SER A 138 -17.13 -3.95 20.80
N LEU A 139 -15.87 -3.52 20.95
CA LEU A 139 -15.24 -2.59 20.02
C LEU A 139 -15.05 -3.22 18.64
N TRP A 140 -14.58 -4.47 18.57
CA TRP A 140 -14.46 -5.19 17.30
C TRP A 140 -15.81 -5.31 16.57
N ASN A 141 -16.88 -5.67 17.29
CA ASN A 141 -18.23 -5.72 16.72
C ASN A 141 -18.71 -4.36 16.21
N ALA A 142 -18.42 -3.26 16.93
CA ALA A 142 -18.76 -1.91 16.47
C ALA A 142 -18.10 -1.57 15.12
N THR A 143 -16.89 -2.09 14.86
CA THR A 143 -16.25 -1.95 13.54
C THR A 143 -17.02 -2.66 12.43
N TYR A 144 -17.49 -3.87 12.73
CA TYR A 144 -18.22 -4.70 11.78
C TYR A 144 -19.59 -4.10 11.42
N GLU A 145 -20.29 -3.51 12.39
CA GLU A 145 -21.58 -2.84 12.16
C GLU A 145 -21.48 -1.70 11.13
N VAL A 146 -20.40 -0.91 11.19
CA VAL A 146 -20.16 0.17 10.21
C VAL A 146 -19.87 -0.39 8.82
N ALA A 147 -19.20 -1.55 8.73
CA ALA A 147 -18.82 -2.17 7.47
C ALA A 147 -19.96 -2.90 6.74
N LYS A 148 -21.02 -3.34 7.44
CA LYS A 148 -22.14 -4.12 6.86
C LYS A 148 -22.69 -3.55 5.53
N PRO A 149 -22.94 -2.23 5.38
CA PRO A 149 -23.46 -1.66 4.13
C PRO A 149 -22.50 -1.77 2.94
N MET A 150 -21.22 -2.08 3.17
CA MET A 150 -20.24 -2.29 2.09
C MET A 150 -20.51 -3.58 1.32
N ARG A 151 -21.21 -4.57 1.91
CA ARG A 151 -21.48 -5.87 1.27
C ARG A 151 -22.14 -5.72 -0.09
N ASP A 152 -23.21 -4.94 -0.17
CA ASP A 152 -23.97 -4.77 -1.41
C ASP A 152 -23.19 -3.96 -2.45
N CYS A 153 -22.44 -2.95 -1.98
CA CYS A 153 -21.54 -2.18 -2.82
C CYS A 153 -20.46 -3.06 -3.44
N TYR A 154 -19.84 -3.94 -2.63
CA TYR A 154 -18.78 -4.83 -3.06
C TYR A 154 -19.29 -5.89 -4.04
N SER A 155 -20.43 -6.52 -3.76
CA SER A 155 -21.07 -7.48 -4.66
C SER A 155 -21.36 -6.86 -6.03
N THR A 156 -21.95 -5.67 -6.06
CA THR A 156 -22.24 -4.93 -7.29
C THR A 156 -20.96 -4.51 -8.02
N LEU A 157 -19.91 -4.13 -7.29
CA LEU A 157 -18.62 -3.77 -7.87
C LEU A 157 -18.00 -4.96 -8.60
N ILE A 158 -17.98 -6.15 -7.99
CA ILE A 158 -17.42 -7.36 -8.60
C ILE A 158 -18.22 -7.75 -9.85
N ALA A 159 -19.55 -7.72 -9.78
CA ALA A 159 -20.39 -8.01 -10.94
C ALA A 159 -20.11 -7.05 -12.10
N THR A 160 -20.05 -5.75 -11.81
CA THR A 160 -19.75 -4.69 -12.80
C THR A 160 -18.34 -4.85 -13.40
N GLN A 161 -17.35 -5.16 -12.58
CA GLN A 161 -15.97 -5.39 -13.04
C GLN A 161 -15.85 -6.64 -13.92
N ASN A 162 -16.56 -7.72 -13.58
CA ASN A 162 -16.57 -8.93 -14.40
C ASN A 162 -17.32 -8.73 -15.72
N GLN A 163 -18.39 -7.92 -15.74
CA GLN A 163 -19.04 -7.52 -16.99
C GLN A 163 -18.08 -6.75 -17.89
N GLN A 164 -17.31 -5.82 -17.32
CA GLN A 164 -16.28 -5.09 -18.06
C GLN A 164 -15.19 -6.03 -18.61
N ALA A 165 -14.72 -6.98 -17.80
CA ALA A 165 -13.72 -7.95 -18.22
C ALA A 165 -14.20 -8.78 -19.44
N LYS A 166 -15.45 -9.23 -19.41
CA LYS A 166 -16.07 -9.97 -20.53
C LYS A 166 -16.18 -9.14 -21.81
N GLN A 167 -16.47 -7.84 -21.72
CA GLN A 167 -16.45 -6.93 -22.87
C GLN A 167 -15.06 -6.86 -23.53
N ASN A 168 -14.01 -7.09 -22.74
CA ASN A 168 -12.62 -7.13 -23.18
C ASN A 168 -12.14 -8.55 -23.51
N ARG A 169 -13.05 -9.53 -23.66
CA ARG A 169 -12.75 -10.95 -23.97
C ARG A 169 -11.90 -11.65 -22.90
N LEU A 170 -12.01 -11.21 -21.65
CA LEU A 170 -11.43 -11.86 -20.48
C LEU A 170 -12.48 -12.72 -19.78
N THR A 171 -12.03 -13.69 -18.99
CA THR A 171 -12.89 -14.59 -18.21
C THR A 171 -13.60 -13.80 -17.11
N ASP A 172 -12.82 -13.06 -16.34
CA ASP A 172 -13.25 -12.17 -15.27
C ASP A 172 -12.15 -11.13 -14.99
N LYS A 173 -12.38 -10.26 -14.00
CA LYS A 173 -11.43 -9.19 -13.65
C LYS A 173 -10.07 -9.72 -13.17
N THR A 174 -9.97 -10.96 -12.70
CA THR A 174 -8.73 -11.50 -12.14
C THR A 174 -7.67 -11.80 -13.20
N ASP A 175 -8.08 -11.99 -14.46
CA ASP A 175 -7.17 -12.12 -15.62
C ASP A 175 -6.30 -10.87 -15.82
N LEU A 176 -6.73 -9.73 -15.27
CA LEU A 176 -6.02 -8.45 -15.32
C LEU A 176 -4.97 -8.29 -14.20
N ILE A 177 -5.13 -9.03 -13.11
CA ILE A 177 -4.39 -8.80 -11.86
C ILE A 177 -3.31 -9.87 -11.65
N THR A 178 -3.60 -11.10 -12.05
CA THR A 178 -2.73 -12.24 -11.76
C THR A 178 -2.70 -13.19 -12.95
N ASN A 179 -1.54 -13.76 -13.26
CA ASN A 179 -1.46 -14.89 -14.17
C ASN A 179 -1.37 -16.24 -13.43
N ASN A 180 -1.55 -17.34 -14.16
CA ASN A 180 -1.56 -18.69 -13.57
C ASN A 180 -0.21 -19.09 -12.94
N GLU A 181 0.90 -18.58 -13.46
CA GLU A 181 2.23 -18.87 -12.93
C GLU A 181 2.42 -18.18 -11.56
N GLU A 182 2.06 -16.91 -11.45
CA GLU A 182 2.07 -16.16 -10.19
C GLU A 182 1.22 -16.84 -9.13
N ARG A 183 0.00 -17.28 -9.48
CA ARG A 183 -0.88 -18.04 -8.56
C ARG A 183 -0.23 -19.32 -8.07
N ARG A 184 0.41 -20.07 -8.98
CA ARG A 184 1.12 -21.31 -8.64
C ARG A 184 2.30 -21.05 -7.70
N ILE A 185 3.08 -19.99 -7.95
CA ILE A 185 4.20 -19.60 -7.09
C ILE A 185 3.70 -19.22 -5.70
N VAL A 186 2.65 -18.39 -5.60
CA VAL A 186 2.07 -17.99 -4.30
C VAL A 186 1.58 -19.21 -3.52
N GLU A 187 0.88 -20.14 -4.17
CA GLU A 187 0.41 -21.37 -3.52
C GLU A 187 1.59 -22.24 -3.06
N GLN A 188 2.63 -22.38 -3.87
CA GLN A 188 3.83 -23.12 -3.50
C GLN A 188 4.51 -22.51 -2.26
N LEU A 189 4.74 -21.19 -2.27
CA LEU A 189 5.33 -20.47 -1.14
C LEU A 189 4.49 -20.61 0.13
N TRP A 190 3.16 -20.61 0.00
CA TRP A 190 2.28 -20.86 1.14
C TRP A 190 2.46 -22.27 1.69
N GLN A 191 2.52 -23.31 0.86
CA GLN A 191 2.74 -24.68 1.34
C GLN A 191 4.10 -24.85 2.03
N GLU A 192 5.15 -24.16 1.57
CA GLU A 192 6.47 -24.15 2.20
C GLU A 192 6.45 -23.43 3.56
N LEU A 193 5.73 -22.32 3.69
CA LEU A 193 5.63 -21.52 4.93
C LEU A 193 4.68 -22.15 5.97
N LYS A 194 3.66 -22.88 5.52
CA LYS A 194 2.56 -23.39 6.33
C LYS A 194 2.99 -24.22 7.55
N PRO A 195 4.02 -25.10 7.51
CA PRO A 195 4.51 -25.79 8.70
C PRO A 195 4.99 -24.84 9.79
N LEU A 196 5.79 -23.82 9.44
CA LEU A 196 6.27 -22.80 10.38
C LEU A 196 5.10 -21.99 10.94
N HIS A 197 4.18 -21.54 10.07
CA HIS A 197 2.98 -20.81 10.50
C HIS A 197 2.14 -21.62 11.51
N ARG A 198 1.96 -22.94 11.29
CA ARG A 198 1.22 -23.80 12.21
C ARG A 198 1.88 -23.91 13.59
N LEU A 199 3.21 -24.04 13.63
CA LEU A 199 3.96 -24.08 14.89
C LEU A 199 3.85 -22.75 15.63
N LEU A 200 4.03 -21.63 14.92
CA LEU A 200 3.90 -20.28 15.49
C LEU A 200 2.48 -20.04 16.01
N HIS A 201 1.46 -20.36 15.21
CA HIS A 201 0.05 -20.27 15.60
C HIS A 201 -0.25 -21.11 16.83
N ALA A 202 0.21 -22.37 16.89
CA ALA A 202 0.00 -23.24 18.05
C ALA A 202 0.68 -22.70 19.32
N TYR A 203 1.92 -22.22 19.20
CA TYR A 203 2.65 -21.59 20.30
C TYR A 203 1.94 -20.34 20.83
N VAL A 204 1.54 -19.43 19.92
CA VAL A 204 0.82 -18.21 20.27
C VAL A 204 -0.54 -18.55 20.90
N ARG A 205 -1.29 -19.50 20.33
CA ARG A 205 -2.56 -19.98 20.89
C ARG A 205 -2.39 -20.52 22.31
N GLN A 206 -1.31 -21.27 22.57
CA GLN A 206 -1.01 -21.78 23.91
C GLN A 206 -0.72 -20.65 24.91
N LYS A 207 0.03 -19.62 24.50
CA LYS A 207 0.31 -18.44 25.34
C LYS A 207 -0.97 -17.64 25.61
N MET A 208 -1.75 -17.38 24.56
CA MET A 208 -3.01 -16.64 24.68
C MET A 208 -4.05 -17.42 25.51
N ALA A 209 -4.08 -18.75 25.47
CA ALA A 209 -4.97 -19.53 26.32
C ALA A 209 -4.68 -19.37 27.83
N LYS A 210 -3.45 -19.01 28.19
CA LYS A 210 -3.08 -18.63 29.57
C LYS A 210 -3.49 -17.19 29.87
N LEU A 211 -3.39 -16.29 28.89
CA LEU A 211 -3.78 -14.88 29.02
C LEU A 211 -5.30 -14.70 29.11
N TYR A 212 -6.06 -15.53 28.39
CA TYR A 212 -7.52 -15.52 28.33
C TYR A 212 -8.12 -16.87 28.72
N PRO A 213 -8.04 -17.27 30.01
CA PRO A 213 -8.53 -18.57 30.48
C PRO A 213 -10.01 -18.78 30.13
N GLY A 214 -10.32 -19.94 29.54
CA GLY A 214 -11.70 -20.31 29.16
C GLY A 214 -12.21 -19.72 27.83
N LEU A 215 -11.51 -18.74 27.25
CA LEU A 215 -11.91 -18.11 25.97
C LEU A 215 -11.18 -18.69 24.75
N ILE A 216 -10.09 -19.43 24.96
CA ILE A 216 -9.29 -20.04 23.89
C ILE A 216 -9.20 -21.54 24.12
N GLN A 217 -9.65 -22.31 23.12
CA GLN A 217 -9.52 -23.76 23.08
C GLN A 217 -8.26 -24.12 22.27
N LEU A 218 -7.45 -25.05 22.78
CA LEU A 218 -6.12 -25.37 22.22
C LEU A 218 -6.16 -26.08 20.86
N ASP A 219 -7.32 -26.54 20.42
CA ASP A 219 -7.58 -27.21 19.15
C ASP A 219 -8.40 -26.34 18.18
N GLN A 220 -8.94 -25.20 18.62
CA GLN A 220 -9.75 -24.28 17.79
C GLN A 220 -8.96 -23.06 17.28
N PRO A 221 -9.46 -22.35 16.25
CA PRO A 221 -8.87 -21.07 15.83
C PRO A 221 -8.84 -20.03 16.95
N ILE A 222 -7.87 -19.12 16.91
CA ILE A 222 -7.82 -17.98 17.84
C ILE A 222 -8.95 -17.00 17.48
N PRO A 223 -9.80 -16.58 18.44
CA PRO A 223 -10.78 -15.53 18.21
C PRO A 223 -10.10 -14.20 17.82
N VAL A 224 -10.47 -13.63 16.67
CA VAL A 224 -9.76 -12.48 16.07
C VAL A 224 -9.70 -11.25 16.99
N HIS A 225 -10.78 -10.93 17.72
CA HIS A 225 -10.83 -9.79 18.62
C HIS A 225 -9.79 -9.88 19.76
N LEU A 226 -9.38 -11.10 20.14
CA LEU A 226 -8.33 -11.31 21.15
C LEU A 226 -6.93 -11.04 20.62
N THR A 227 -6.75 -10.88 19.31
CA THR A 227 -5.44 -10.53 18.71
C THR A 227 -5.06 -9.06 18.92
N LYS A 228 -5.99 -8.24 19.44
CA LYS A 228 -5.89 -6.78 19.57
C LYS A 228 -5.63 -6.05 18.23
N ASP A 229 -5.98 -6.69 17.12
CA ASP A 229 -5.94 -6.14 15.75
C ASP A 229 -7.32 -6.29 15.10
N ILE A 230 -7.82 -5.23 14.45
CA ILE A 230 -9.16 -5.24 13.87
C ILE A 230 -9.33 -6.30 12.77
N PHE A 231 -8.23 -6.68 12.09
CA PHE A 231 -8.22 -7.64 11.00
C PHE A 231 -7.59 -8.99 11.36
N GLY A 232 -6.97 -9.12 12.53
CA GLY A 232 -6.13 -10.27 12.89
C GLY A 232 -4.88 -10.42 12.02
N SER A 233 -4.46 -9.33 11.37
CA SER A 233 -3.36 -9.30 10.41
C SER A 233 -2.00 -9.18 11.07
N MET A 234 -1.95 -8.55 12.24
CA MET A 234 -0.76 -8.32 13.04
C MET A 234 -1.05 -8.67 14.50
N MET A 235 -0.02 -9.07 15.24
CA MET A 235 -0.13 -9.36 16.69
C MET A 235 0.82 -8.46 17.49
N THR A 236 1.12 -7.27 16.97
CA THR A 236 2.09 -6.32 17.52
C THR A 236 1.80 -5.95 18.97
N TYR A 237 0.52 -5.76 19.31
CA TYR A 237 0.07 -5.44 20.66
C TYR A 237 0.12 -6.62 21.64
N LEU A 238 0.29 -7.85 21.16
CA LEU A 238 0.44 -9.06 21.98
C LEU A 238 1.89 -9.53 22.10
N VAL A 239 2.83 -8.89 21.39
CA VAL A 239 4.22 -9.38 21.28
C VAL A 239 4.81 -9.66 22.67
N GLN A 240 4.65 -8.72 23.61
CA GLN A 240 5.20 -8.84 24.96
C GLN A 240 4.59 -10.02 25.73
N ASP A 241 3.30 -10.28 25.57
CA ASP A 241 2.58 -11.35 26.26
C ASP A 241 2.96 -12.75 25.73
N VAL A 242 3.39 -12.83 24.47
CA VAL A 242 3.73 -14.09 23.81
C VAL A 242 5.23 -14.34 23.68
N LEU A 243 6.08 -13.46 24.21
CA LEU A 243 7.54 -13.64 24.16
C LEU A 243 7.96 -14.99 24.77
N PRO A 244 8.90 -15.72 24.12
CA PRO A 244 9.48 -16.93 24.71
C PRO A 244 10.28 -16.63 25.98
N PHE A 245 10.99 -15.49 26.00
CA PHE A 245 11.90 -15.10 27.08
C PHE A 245 11.60 -13.65 27.54
N PRO A 246 10.51 -13.43 28.30
CA PRO A 246 10.04 -12.08 28.64
C PRO A 246 11.00 -11.26 29.53
N HIS A 247 11.97 -11.92 30.17
CA HIS A 247 12.98 -11.28 31.01
C HIS A 247 14.12 -10.65 30.19
N LEU A 248 14.27 -11.02 28.90
CA LEU A 248 15.26 -10.41 28.02
C LEU A 248 14.69 -9.12 27.44
N LYS A 249 15.30 -7.99 27.80
CA LYS A 249 14.91 -6.69 27.27
C LYS A 249 15.46 -6.54 25.85
N ASN A 250 14.60 -6.06 24.93
CA ASN A 250 15.07 -5.59 23.63
C ASN A 250 16.03 -4.41 23.80
N ILE A 251 16.99 -4.31 22.89
CA ILE A 251 17.91 -3.18 22.86
C ILE A 251 17.16 -1.95 22.35
N ASP A 252 16.96 -0.96 23.22
CA ASP A 252 16.47 0.37 22.85
C ASP A 252 17.65 1.33 22.69
N LEU A 253 17.90 1.77 21.45
CA LEU A 253 18.97 2.71 21.13
C LEU A 253 18.55 4.17 21.31
N GLY A 254 17.26 4.45 21.53
CA GLY A 254 16.71 5.80 21.63
C GLY A 254 17.43 6.69 22.66
N PRO A 255 17.64 6.24 23.92
CA PRO A 255 18.39 7.00 24.91
C PRO A 255 19.83 7.32 24.49
N THR A 256 20.53 6.35 23.91
CA THR A 256 21.91 6.53 23.44
C THR A 256 21.99 7.49 22.25
N MET A 257 21.04 7.41 21.31
CA MET A 257 20.95 8.34 20.18
C MET A 257 20.73 9.77 20.66
N LYS A 258 19.82 9.98 21.64
CA LYS A 258 19.60 11.29 22.27
C LYS A 258 20.86 11.80 22.97
N GLN A 259 21.53 10.95 23.75
CA GLN A 259 22.78 11.31 24.44
C GLN A 259 23.89 11.72 23.47
N LYS A 260 23.94 11.09 22.29
CA LYS A 260 24.91 11.41 21.23
C LYS A 260 24.46 12.53 20.29
N ASN A 261 23.36 13.23 20.59
CA ASN A 261 22.80 14.30 19.77
C ASN A 261 22.56 13.89 18.30
N PHE A 262 22.09 12.66 18.10
CA PHE A 262 21.80 12.14 16.76
C PHE A 262 20.64 12.90 16.13
N THR A 263 20.84 13.45 14.93
CA THR A 263 19.80 14.11 14.15
C THR A 263 19.08 13.13 13.24
N GLU A 264 17.92 13.52 12.71
CA GLU A 264 17.18 12.74 11.73
C GLU A 264 18.04 12.48 10.48
N GLU A 265 18.75 13.50 9.99
CA GLU A 265 19.67 13.38 8.85
C GLU A 265 20.84 12.42 9.13
N ASN A 266 21.36 12.36 10.37
CA ASN A 266 22.40 11.39 10.72
C ASN A 266 21.94 9.95 10.44
N ILE A 267 20.66 9.61 10.69
CA ILE A 267 20.14 8.26 10.42
C ILE A 267 20.29 7.91 8.94
N PHE A 268 19.97 8.86 8.06
CA PHE A 268 20.10 8.67 6.62
C PHE A 268 21.57 8.56 6.17
N HIS A 269 22.48 9.34 6.75
CA HIS A 269 23.93 9.20 6.48
C HIS A 269 24.47 7.82 6.90
N TYR A 270 23.95 7.22 7.97
CA TYR A 270 24.30 5.84 8.33
C TYR A 270 23.72 4.82 7.34
N ALA A 271 22.48 5.02 6.86
CA ALA A 271 21.88 4.17 5.85
C ALA A 271 22.62 4.25 4.49
N ASP A 272 22.96 5.45 4.02
CA ASP A 272 23.72 5.68 2.79
C ASP A 272 25.11 5.00 2.87
N ARG A 273 25.83 5.17 3.99
CA ARG A 273 27.11 4.47 4.21
C ARG A 273 26.97 2.95 4.26
N PHE A 274 25.85 2.44 4.78
CA PHE A 274 25.57 1.00 4.74
C PHE A 274 25.38 0.50 3.30
N PHE A 275 24.62 1.21 2.46
CA PHE A 275 24.46 0.80 1.07
C PHE A 275 25.77 0.93 0.26
N VAL A 276 26.55 1.99 0.50
CA VAL A 276 27.88 2.16 -0.10
C VAL A 276 28.86 1.06 0.34
N SER A 277 28.79 0.59 1.60
CA SER A 277 29.66 -0.51 2.07
C SER A 277 29.33 -1.85 1.40
N LEU A 278 28.10 -2.00 0.87
CA LEU A 278 27.68 -3.11 0.00
C LEU A 278 28.00 -2.87 -1.48
N ASN A 279 28.79 -1.85 -1.80
CA ASN A 279 29.16 -1.44 -3.16
C ASN A 279 27.95 -1.02 -4.03
N LEU A 280 26.89 -0.47 -3.40
CA LEU A 280 25.78 0.18 -4.10
C LEU A 280 26.03 1.67 -4.29
N THR A 281 25.27 2.27 -5.21
CA THR A 281 25.39 3.70 -5.55
C THR A 281 24.94 4.58 -4.39
N GLN A 282 25.74 5.61 -4.11
CA GLN A 282 25.40 6.66 -3.16
C GLN A 282 24.18 7.47 -3.62
N VAL A 283 23.35 7.94 -2.69
CA VAL A 283 22.27 8.88 -3.05
C VAL A 283 22.82 10.21 -3.59
N PRO A 284 22.17 10.83 -4.58
CA PRO A 284 22.63 12.09 -5.19
C PRO A 284 22.57 13.26 -4.20
N SER A 285 23.29 14.35 -4.49
CA SER A 285 23.28 15.57 -3.66
C SER A 285 21.89 16.21 -3.53
N SER A 286 21.05 16.06 -4.55
CA SER A 286 19.64 16.48 -4.54
C SER A 286 18.84 15.83 -3.41
N PHE A 287 19.14 14.58 -3.05
CA PHE A 287 18.47 13.87 -1.97
C PHE A 287 18.65 14.63 -0.64
N TRP A 288 19.89 15.03 -0.33
CA TRP A 288 20.18 15.78 0.89
C TRP A 288 19.58 17.18 0.87
N ASN A 289 19.59 17.84 -0.29
CA ASN A 289 19.16 19.23 -0.43
C ASN A 289 17.63 19.41 -0.51
N LEU A 290 16.90 18.41 -1.01
CA LEU A 290 15.48 18.52 -1.37
C LEU A 290 14.56 17.62 -0.53
N SER A 291 15.10 16.65 0.20
CA SER A 291 14.32 15.79 1.09
C SER A 291 13.95 16.51 2.39
N ILE A 292 12.88 16.03 3.02
CA ILE A 292 12.40 16.49 4.31
C ILE A 292 12.63 15.37 5.32
N PHE A 293 13.72 15.44 6.08
CA PHE A 293 14.06 14.44 7.10
C PHE A 293 13.32 14.63 8.43
N LYS A 294 12.75 15.83 8.62
CA LYS A 294 12.05 16.23 9.84
C LYS A 294 10.82 17.03 9.48
N LYS A 295 9.73 16.80 10.23
CA LYS A 295 8.50 17.57 10.09
C LYS A 295 8.79 19.07 10.17
N ILE A 296 8.38 19.80 9.15
CA ILE A 296 8.46 21.26 9.12
C ILE A 296 7.39 21.80 10.10
N PRO A 297 7.77 22.66 11.07
CA PRO A 297 6.80 23.28 11.98
C PRO A 297 5.67 23.99 11.23
N ASP A 298 4.47 23.97 11.80
CA ASP A 298 3.28 24.67 11.31
C ASP A 298 2.81 24.31 9.89
N ARG A 299 3.38 23.23 9.30
CA ARG A 299 2.98 22.71 8.00
C ARG A 299 2.13 21.44 8.16
N HIS A 300 0.94 21.46 7.54
CA HIS A 300 0.08 20.28 7.42
C HIS A 300 0.59 19.36 6.31
N MET A 301 1.55 18.51 6.64
CA MET A 301 2.15 17.56 5.71
C MET A 301 1.76 16.11 6.01
N ALA A 302 1.85 15.26 4.99
CA ALA A 302 1.84 13.81 5.17
C ALA A 302 3.12 13.38 5.88
N CYS A 303 2.99 12.73 7.05
CA CYS A 303 4.14 12.27 7.84
C CYS A 303 4.43 10.76 7.67
N HIS A 304 3.73 10.08 6.75
CA HIS A 304 4.04 8.68 6.46
C HIS A 304 5.31 8.62 5.61
N PRO A 305 6.36 7.89 6.04
CA PRO A 305 7.62 7.77 5.30
C PRO A 305 7.39 7.41 3.84
N THR A 306 7.85 8.26 2.92
CA THR A 306 7.66 8.04 1.48
C THR A 306 8.91 8.39 0.70
N ALA A 307 9.38 7.46 -0.14
CA ALA A 307 10.44 7.71 -1.11
C ALA A 307 9.84 8.12 -2.46
N PHE A 308 10.34 9.20 -3.04
CA PHE A 308 9.90 9.75 -4.33
C PHE A 308 10.99 9.54 -5.38
N ASP A 309 10.64 8.82 -6.45
CA ASP A 309 11.35 8.90 -7.73
C ASP A 309 10.80 10.10 -8.50
N MET A 310 11.66 11.07 -8.83
CA MET A 310 11.26 12.25 -9.58
C MET A 310 11.34 12.01 -11.09
N TYR A 311 11.68 10.80 -11.56
CA TYR A 311 11.85 10.48 -12.97
C TYR A 311 12.94 11.32 -13.64
N LYS A 312 13.95 11.70 -12.86
CA LYS A 312 15.22 12.25 -13.34
C LYS A 312 16.35 11.45 -12.71
N TYR A 313 17.41 11.24 -13.49
CA TYR A 313 18.53 10.40 -13.09
C TYR A 313 19.14 10.76 -11.72
N ASP A 314 19.11 12.04 -11.37
CA ASP A 314 19.77 12.62 -10.21
C ASP A 314 18.78 13.27 -9.22
N ASP A 315 17.49 12.92 -9.23
CA ASP A 315 16.51 13.52 -8.33
C ASP A 315 15.61 12.43 -7.71
N VAL A 316 15.97 12.06 -6.48
CA VAL A 316 15.18 11.21 -5.59
C VAL A 316 15.03 11.91 -4.27
N ARG A 317 13.88 11.77 -3.61
CA ARG A 317 13.56 12.52 -2.39
C ARG A 317 12.89 11.66 -1.35
N TYR A 318 12.99 12.08 -0.10
CA TYR A 318 12.30 11.50 1.04
C TYR A 318 11.44 12.56 1.74
N VAL A 319 10.29 12.15 2.29
CA VAL A 319 9.43 12.95 3.18
C VAL A 319 8.84 12.08 4.28
#